data_AF-Q96DP5-F1
#
_entry.id   AF-Q96DP5-F1
#
_cell.length_a   1.000
_cell.length_b   1.000
_cell.length_c   1.000
_cell.angle_alpha   90.00
_cell.angle_beta   90.00
_cell.angle_gamma   90.00
#
_symmetry.space_group_name_H-M   'P 1'
#
loop_
_entity.id
_entity.type
_entity.pdbx_description
1 polymer ?
#
loop_
_entity_poly.entity_id
_entity_poly.type
_entity_poly.pdbx_seq_one_letter_code
_entity_poly.pdbx_strand_id
1 'polypeptide(L)'
;MRVLVRRCWGPPLAHGARRGRPSPQWRALARLGWEDCRDSRVREKPPWRVLFFGTDQFAREALRALHAARENKEEELIDKLEVVTMPSPSPKGLPVKQYAVQSQLPVYEWPDVGSGEYDVGVVASFGRLLNEALILKFPYGILNVHPSCLPRWRGPAPVIHTVLHGDTVTGVTIMQIRPKRFDVGPILKQETVPVPPKSTAKELEAVLSRLGANMLISVLKNLPESLSNGRQQPMEGATYAPKISAGTSCIKWEEQTSEQIFRLYRAIGNIIPLQTLWMANTIKLLDLVEVNSSVLADPKLTGQALIPGSVIYHKQSQILLVYCKDGWIGVRSVMLKKSLTATDFYNGYLHPWYQKNSQAQPSQCRFQTLRLPTKKKQKKTVAMQQCIE
;
A
#
# COMPACT_ATOMS: atom_id res chain seq x y z
N MET A 1 14.29 -18.96 -30.80
CA MET A 1 14.38 -17.51 -31.07
C MET A 1 15.32 -16.88 -30.04
N ARG A 2 16.55 -16.51 -30.42
CA ARG A 2 17.47 -15.73 -29.58
C ARG A 2 17.28 -14.25 -29.91
N VAL A 3 16.77 -13.47 -28.96
CA VAL A 3 16.58 -12.03 -29.11
C VAL A 3 17.87 -11.32 -28.68
N LEU A 4 18.60 -10.81 -29.66
CA LEU A 4 19.79 -9.97 -29.48
C LEU A 4 19.33 -8.52 -29.31
N VAL A 5 19.52 -7.93 -28.12
CA VAL A 5 19.29 -6.50 -27.90
C VAL A 5 20.62 -5.77 -28.06
N ARG A 6 20.79 -5.08 -29.19
CA ARG A 6 21.96 -4.26 -29.52
C ARG A 6 22.00 -3.01 -28.62
N ARG A 7 23.20 -2.73 -28.11
CA ARG A 7 23.61 -1.44 -27.51
C ARG A 7 23.81 -0.41 -28.61
N CYS A 8 23.20 0.77 -28.46
CA CYS A 8 23.49 1.96 -29.25
C CYS A 8 24.26 2.97 -28.38
N TRP A 9 25.35 3.50 -28.93
CA TRP A 9 26.19 4.56 -28.38
C TRP A 9 26.08 5.82 -29.27
N GLY A 10 26.04 6.98 -28.61
CA GLY A 10 26.44 8.32 -29.10
C GLY A 10 25.31 9.32 -29.45
N PRO A 11 25.56 10.66 -29.49
CA PRO A 11 26.76 11.44 -29.11
C PRO A 11 26.35 12.73 -28.27
N PRO A 12 27.08 13.88 -28.17
CA PRO A 12 27.23 14.60 -26.90
C PRO A 12 26.78 16.10 -26.86
N LEU A 13 26.80 16.66 -25.64
CA LEU A 13 27.03 18.06 -25.23
C LEU A 13 26.13 19.21 -25.75
N ALA A 14 25.46 19.88 -24.81
CA ALA A 14 25.28 21.34 -24.83
C ALA A 14 25.16 21.92 -23.40
N HIS A 15 25.79 23.08 -23.21
CA HIS A 15 26.08 23.76 -21.96
C HIS A 15 24.89 24.49 -21.30
N GLY A 16 24.96 24.60 -19.97
CA GLY A 16 24.69 25.87 -19.29
C GLY A 16 23.36 26.03 -18.56
N ALA A 17 23.30 25.63 -17.28
CA ALA A 17 22.50 26.34 -16.28
C ALA A 17 23.00 26.05 -14.86
N ARG A 18 23.38 27.13 -14.18
CA ARG A 18 23.76 27.32 -12.76
C ARG A 18 23.49 26.15 -11.80
N ARG A 19 24.57 25.59 -11.25
CA ARG A 19 24.58 24.77 -10.04
C ARG A 19 24.22 25.61 -8.82
N GLY A 20 23.04 25.41 -8.26
CA GLY A 20 22.75 25.76 -6.87
C GLY A 20 23.57 24.86 -5.95
N ARG A 21 24.37 25.46 -5.05
CA ARG A 21 25.10 24.77 -3.98
C ARG A 21 24.12 24.01 -3.08
N PRO A 22 24.19 22.68 -2.94
CA PRO A 22 23.63 21.98 -1.80
C PRO A 22 24.60 22.10 -0.61
N SER A 23 24.07 22.49 0.54
CA SER A 23 24.79 22.59 1.81
C SER A 23 25.52 21.29 2.17
N PRO A 24 26.83 21.32 2.45
CA PRO A 24 27.61 20.12 2.77
C PRO A 24 27.67 19.90 4.29
N GLN A 25 26.73 19.11 4.85
CA GLN A 25 26.89 18.61 6.23
C GLN A 25 27.10 17.09 6.33
N TRP A 26 27.07 16.34 5.22
CA TRP A 26 27.24 14.88 5.25
C TRP A 26 28.58 14.36 4.72
N ARG A 27 29.58 15.22 4.50
CA ARG A 27 30.96 14.79 4.18
C ARG A 27 32.06 15.37 5.07
N ALA A 28 31.72 16.19 6.07
CA ALA A 28 32.74 16.79 6.94
C ALA A 28 33.28 15.83 8.01
N LEU A 29 32.65 14.68 8.24
CA LEU A 29 33.17 13.66 9.18
C LEU A 29 34.16 12.67 8.53
N ALA A 30 34.48 12.82 7.23
CA ALA A 30 35.38 11.88 6.54
C ALA A 30 36.83 12.38 6.39
N ARG A 31 37.24 13.49 7.04
CA ARG A 31 38.61 14.03 6.92
C ARG A 31 39.29 14.44 8.22
N LEU A 32 38.67 14.20 9.37
CA LEU A 32 39.38 14.25 10.65
C LEU A 32 39.78 12.81 10.95
N GLY A 33 41.09 12.57 10.99
CA GLY A 33 41.65 11.28 11.38
C GLY A 33 41.12 10.91 12.75
N TRP A 34 40.13 10.04 12.79
CA TRP A 34 39.73 9.36 14.01
C TRP A 34 40.55 8.10 14.10
N GLU A 35 41.53 8.19 14.99
CA GLU A 35 41.97 7.09 15.83
C GLU A 35 40.77 6.24 16.25
N ASP A 36 40.98 4.93 16.18
CA ASP A 36 40.03 3.83 16.29
C ASP A 36 39.17 3.87 17.56
N CYS A 37 38.16 4.75 17.60
CA CYS A 37 37.04 4.68 18.54
C CYS A 37 35.94 3.78 17.94
N ARG A 38 36.27 2.53 17.58
CA ARG A 38 35.24 1.52 17.40
C ARG A 38 34.60 1.28 18.76
N ASP A 39 33.36 1.72 18.93
CA ASP A 39 32.56 1.37 20.11
C ASP A 39 32.55 -0.16 20.22
N SER A 40 33.17 -0.71 21.26
CA SER A 40 33.32 -2.14 21.52
C SER A 40 31.98 -2.88 21.62
N ARG A 41 30.86 -2.16 21.60
CA ARG A 41 29.48 -2.68 21.61
C ARG A 41 28.92 -3.03 20.24
N VAL A 42 29.57 -2.68 19.13
CA VAL A 42 29.10 -3.01 17.77
C VAL A 42 29.57 -4.41 17.38
N ARG A 43 28.63 -5.34 17.22
CA ARG A 43 28.94 -6.66 16.65
C ARG A 43 29.33 -6.51 15.19
N GLU A 44 30.43 -7.12 14.75
CA GLU A 44 30.85 -7.09 13.33
C GLU A 44 30.17 -8.18 12.49
N LYS A 45 29.65 -9.23 13.14
CA LYS A 45 29.04 -10.42 12.53
C LYS A 45 27.84 -10.90 13.37
N PRO A 46 26.93 -11.69 12.80
CA PRO A 46 25.86 -12.34 13.56
C PRO A 46 26.41 -13.26 14.68
N PRO A 47 25.59 -13.62 15.68
CA PRO A 47 24.15 -13.35 15.76
C PRO A 47 23.79 -11.90 16.14
N TRP A 48 22.70 -11.36 15.59
CA TRP A 48 22.28 -9.97 15.78
C TRP A 48 21.27 -9.78 16.91
N ARG A 49 21.31 -8.63 17.60
CA ARG A 49 20.26 -8.15 18.51
C ARG A 49 19.32 -7.22 17.74
N VAL A 50 18.06 -7.64 17.57
CA VAL A 50 17.07 -6.97 16.73
C VAL A 50 15.90 -6.44 17.54
N LEU A 51 15.54 -5.17 17.31
CA LEU A 51 14.25 -4.62 17.70
C LEU A 51 13.34 -4.49 16.48
N PHE A 52 12.22 -5.21 16.49
CA PHE A 52 11.26 -5.23 15.40
C PHE A 52 10.08 -4.28 15.66
N PHE A 53 9.73 -3.43 14.69
CA PHE A 53 8.63 -2.48 14.75
C PHE A 53 7.57 -2.87 13.71
N GLY A 54 6.37 -3.24 14.14
CA GLY A 54 5.30 -3.58 13.19
C GLY A 54 3.93 -3.76 13.80
N THR A 55 2.90 -3.81 12.94
CA THR A 55 1.51 -3.89 13.40
C THR A 55 0.66 -4.94 12.69
N ASP A 56 0.67 -4.96 11.37
CA ASP A 56 -0.31 -5.68 10.56
C ASP A 56 0.14 -7.08 10.12
N GLN A 57 -0.65 -7.68 9.23
CA GLN A 57 -0.40 -9.01 8.68
C GLN A 57 0.88 -9.06 7.83
N PHE A 58 1.18 -8.00 7.07
CA PHE A 58 2.40 -7.89 6.28
C PHE A 58 3.63 -7.91 7.19
N ALA A 59 3.63 -7.09 8.24
CA ALA A 59 4.72 -7.02 9.21
C ALA A 59 4.92 -8.33 9.97
N ARG A 60 3.82 -9.05 10.27
CA ARG A 60 3.87 -10.35 10.96
C ARG A 60 4.72 -11.38 10.21
N GLU A 61 4.73 -11.39 8.87
CA GLU A 61 5.56 -12.33 8.11
C GLU A 61 7.06 -12.07 8.28
N ALA A 62 7.47 -10.80 8.34
CA ALA A 62 8.86 -10.44 8.62
C ALA A 62 9.25 -10.86 10.05
N LEU A 63 8.39 -10.59 11.04
CA LEU A 63 8.62 -11.04 12.42
C LEU A 63 8.72 -12.57 12.53
N ARG A 64 7.84 -13.30 11.82
CA ARG A 64 7.85 -14.77 11.79
C ARG A 64 9.18 -15.30 11.24
N ALA A 65 9.72 -14.68 10.18
CA ALA A 65 11.01 -15.08 9.63
C ALA A 65 12.18 -14.77 10.58
N LEU A 66 12.16 -13.61 11.24
CA LEU A 66 13.17 -13.26 12.26
C LEU A 66 13.13 -14.22 13.44
N HIS A 67 11.94 -14.57 13.92
CA HIS A 67 11.77 -15.53 15.01
C HIS A 67 12.25 -16.93 14.59
N ALA A 68 11.89 -17.40 13.40
CA ALA A 68 12.40 -18.67 12.88
C ALA A 68 13.93 -18.69 12.76
N ALA A 69 14.55 -17.57 12.36
CA ALA A 69 16.00 -17.44 12.28
C ALA A 69 16.68 -17.39 13.66
N ARG A 70 15.98 -16.95 14.70
CA ARG A 70 16.45 -17.01 16.10
C ARG A 70 16.41 -18.43 16.66
N GLU A 71 15.37 -19.18 16.34
CA GLU A 71 15.21 -20.56 16.81
C GLU A 71 16.10 -21.56 16.04
N ASN A 72 16.65 -21.15 14.90
CA ASN A 72 17.58 -21.97 14.14
C ASN A 72 18.98 -21.99 14.78
N LYS A 73 19.36 -23.13 15.35
CA LYS A 73 20.67 -23.33 16.00
C LYS A 73 21.82 -23.62 15.03
N GLU A 74 21.53 -23.98 13.79
CA GLU A 74 22.57 -24.26 12.78
C GLU A 74 23.11 -22.97 12.16
N GLU A 75 22.26 -21.96 12.05
CA GLU A 75 22.59 -20.65 11.52
C GLU A 75 22.25 -19.59 12.57
N GLU A 76 23.19 -19.33 13.48
CA GLU A 76 23.06 -18.34 14.56
C GLU A 76 22.99 -16.91 14.00
N LEU A 77 21.85 -16.54 13.42
CA LEU A 77 21.66 -15.25 12.78
C LEU A 77 21.14 -14.19 13.75
N ILE A 78 20.27 -14.58 14.69
CA ILE A 78 19.59 -13.67 15.63
C ILE A 78 19.79 -14.20 17.05
N ASP A 79 20.37 -13.39 17.93
CA ASP A 79 20.58 -13.69 19.34
C ASP A 79 19.35 -13.24 20.14
N LYS A 80 19.01 -11.96 19.95
CA LYS A 80 17.93 -11.28 20.66
C LYS A 80 16.91 -10.74 19.67
N LEU A 81 15.63 -10.99 19.94
CA LEU A 81 14.51 -10.45 19.18
C LEU A 81 13.45 -9.93 20.13
N GLU A 82 13.17 -8.64 20.05
CA GLU A 82 12.09 -8.00 20.79
C GLU A 82 11.19 -7.20 19.83
N VAL A 83 9.96 -6.92 20.27
CA VAL A 83 8.91 -6.39 19.39
C VAL A 83 8.32 -5.11 19.96
N VAL A 84 8.24 -4.08 19.13
CA VAL A 84 7.46 -2.87 19.38
C VAL A 84 6.26 -2.87 18.45
N THR A 85 5.09 -2.69 19.02
CA THR A 85 3.84 -2.59 18.27
C THR A 85 2.98 -1.43 18.76
N MET A 86 1.86 -1.19 18.08
CA MET A 86 0.95 -0.11 18.45
C MET A 86 -0.05 -0.62 19.51
N PRO A 87 -0.42 0.22 20.50
CA PRO A 87 -1.56 -0.05 21.37
C PRO A 87 -2.82 -0.34 20.53
N SER A 88 -3.66 -1.24 21.03
CA SER A 88 -4.89 -1.65 20.35
C SER A 88 -6.04 -1.77 21.34
N PRO A 89 -7.25 -1.28 20.99
CA PRO A 89 -8.43 -1.48 21.84
C PRO A 89 -8.92 -2.94 21.82
N SER A 90 -8.49 -3.74 20.83
CA SER A 90 -8.85 -5.17 20.76
C SER A 90 -8.10 -5.95 21.84
N PRO A 91 -8.78 -6.79 22.65
CA PRO A 91 -8.14 -7.65 23.65
C PRO A 91 -7.05 -8.55 23.06
N LYS A 92 -7.25 -9.02 21.81
CA LYS A 92 -6.26 -9.84 21.11
C LYS A 92 -5.06 -9.03 20.61
N GLY A 93 -5.15 -7.71 20.56
CA GLY A 93 -4.12 -6.87 19.94
C GLY A 93 -4.07 -6.95 18.42
N LEU A 94 -3.07 -6.31 17.83
CA LEU A 94 -2.80 -6.32 16.38
C LEU A 94 -2.06 -7.61 15.96
N PRO A 95 -2.07 -8.00 14.68
CA PRO A 95 -1.44 -9.25 14.20
C PRO A 95 0.00 -9.48 14.68
N VAL A 96 0.83 -8.45 14.73
CA VAL A 96 2.21 -8.55 15.26
C VAL A 96 2.22 -8.85 16.77
N LYS A 97 1.38 -8.18 17.57
CA LYS A 97 1.25 -8.44 19.02
C LYS A 97 0.79 -9.87 19.29
N GLN A 98 -0.23 -10.33 18.55
CA GLN A 98 -0.76 -11.69 18.66
C GLN A 98 0.33 -12.73 18.44
N TYR A 99 1.09 -12.59 17.36
CA TYR A 99 2.18 -13.51 17.04
C TYR A 99 3.30 -13.45 18.09
N ALA A 100 3.73 -12.25 18.49
CA ALA A 100 4.81 -12.10 19.45
C ALA A 100 4.47 -12.72 20.82
N VAL A 101 3.26 -12.51 21.32
CA VAL A 101 2.78 -13.13 22.57
C VAL A 101 2.70 -14.66 22.43
N GLN A 102 2.16 -15.16 21.31
CA GLN A 102 2.09 -16.60 21.04
C GLN A 102 3.49 -17.24 20.98
N SER A 103 4.48 -16.51 20.45
CA SER A 103 5.87 -16.92 20.35
C SER A 103 6.72 -16.55 21.58
N GLN A 104 6.09 -16.06 22.67
CA GLN A 104 6.77 -15.67 23.91
C GLN A 104 7.91 -14.66 23.72
N LEU A 105 7.81 -13.80 22.70
CA LEU A 105 8.75 -12.71 22.47
C LEU A 105 8.41 -11.52 23.38
N PRO A 106 9.39 -10.80 23.96
CA PRO A 106 9.13 -9.55 24.66
C PRO A 106 8.45 -8.52 23.75
N VAL A 107 7.35 -7.92 24.23
CA VAL A 107 6.56 -6.93 23.49
C VAL A 107 6.44 -5.63 24.28
N TYR A 108 6.76 -4.52 23.62
CA TYR A 108 6.53 -3.17 24.11
C TYR A 108 5.44 -2.48 23.26
N GLU A 109 4.66 -1.63 23.92
CA GLU A 109 3.67 -0.78 23.25
C GLU A 109 4.26 0.61 23.02
N TRP A 110 4.22 1.08 21.77
CA TRP A 110 4.69 2.40 21.39
C TRP A 110 4.01 3.51 22.24
N PRO A 111 4.75 4.47 22.82
CA PRO A 111 6.11 4.88 22.44
C PRO A 111 7.26 4.18 23.16
N ASP A 112 7.00 3.19 24.01
CA ASP A 112 8.06 2.41 24.64
C ASP A 112 8.79 1.54 23.60
N VAL A 113 10.11 1.47 23.74
CA VAL A 113 11.03 0.72 22.88
C VAL A 113 11.95 -0.21 23.69
N GLY A 114 11.67 -0.37 24.98
CA GLY A 114 12.53 -1.09 25.91
C GLY A 114 13.85 -0.37 26.21
N SER A 115 14.63 -0.96 27.11
CA SER A 115 15.96 -0.48 27.53
C SER A 115 17.10 -1.33 26.98
N GLY A 116 16.81 -2.24 26.05
CA GLY A 116 17.80 -3.16 25.50
C GLY A 116 18.83 -2.47 24.59
N GLU A 117 20.00 -3.08 24.49
CA GLU A 117 20.96 -2.79 23.42
C GLU A 117 20.62 -3.62 22.18
N TYR A 118 20.59 -2.98 21.02
CA TYR A 118 20.28 -3.61 19.73
C TYR A 118 21.30 -3.18 18.68
N ASP A 119 21.64 -4.09 17.78
CA ASP A 119 22.57 -3.84 16.68
C ASP A 119 21.85 -3.19 15.49
N VAL A 120 20.61 -3.64 15.22
CA VAL A 120 19.81 -3.21 14.07
C VAL A 120 18.33 -3.18 14.42
N GLY A 121 17.62 -2.16 13.95
CA GLY A 121 16.16 -2.12 14.00
C GLY A 121 15.57 -2.66 12.69
N VAL A 122 14.40 -3.27 12.76
CA VAL A 122 13.62 -3.65 11.57
C VAL A 122 12.23 -3.06 11.69
N VAL A 123 11.73 -2.40 10.65
CA VAL A 123 10.38 -1.85 10.61
C VAL A 123 9.62 -2.41 9.41
N ALA A 124 8.34 -2.71 9.61
CA ALA A 124 7.41 -3.05 8.54
C ALA A 124 6.00 -2.61 8.97
N SER A 125 5.29 -1.89 8.11
CA SER A 125 3.91 -1.42 8.36
C SER A 125 3.66 -0.87 9.78
N PHE A 126 4.57 -0.06 10.31
CA PHE A 126 4.45 0.49 11.67
C PHE A 126 3.65 1.80 11.73
N GLY A 127 3.69 2.58 10.64
CA GLY A 127 2.88 3.79 10.49
C GLY A 127 3.34 5.02 11.30
N ARG A 128 4.50 4.96 11.95
CA ARG A 128 5.12 6.10 12.67
C ARG A 128 6.46 6.49 12.07
N LEU A 129 6.74 7.79 12.06
CA LEU A 129 8.09 8.28 11.82
C LEU A 129 8.92 8.02 13.08
N LEU A 130 10.05 7.33 12.91
CA LEU A 130 11.02 7.17 13.97
C LEU A 130 11.94 8.40 13.98
N ASN A 131 12.14 8.98 15.16
CA ASN A 131 12.96 10.16 15.31
C ASN A 131 14.45 9.79 15.17
N GLU A 132 15.27 10.82 14.93
CA GLU A 132 16.71 10.64 14.70
C GLU A 132 17.42 10.04 15.91
N ALA A 133 17.09 10.50 17.12
CA ALA A 133 17.66 9.98 18.36
C ALA A 133 17.44 8.47 18.53
N LEU A 134 16.24 7.96 18.20
CA LEU A 134 15.94 6.53 18.24
C LEU A 134 16.69 5.77 17.15
N ILE A 135 16.74 6.29 15.92
CA ILE A 135 17.46 5.64 14.80
C ILE A 135 18.96 5.50 15.14
N LEU A 136 19.57 6.51 15.75
CA LEU A 136 20.98 6.51 16.13
C LEU A 136 21.32 5.56 17.28
N LYS A 137 20.33 5.00 18.00
CA LYS A 137 20.58 3.94 19.00
C LYS A 137 20.99 2.61 18.36
N PHE A 138 20.78 2.44 17.06
CA PHE A 138 21.09 1.21 16.33
C PHE A 138 22.38 1.44 15.51
N PRO A 139 23.50 0.76 15.80
CA PRO A 139 24.74 0.89 15.05
C PRO A 139 24.57 0.71 13.53
N TYR A 140 23.73 -0.23 13.11
CA TYR A 140 23.41 -0.48 11.70
C TYR A 140 22.17 0.28 11.20
N GLY A 141 21.58 1.12 12.04
CA GLY A 141 20.35 1.85 11.78
C GLY A 141 19.11 0.95 11.80
N ILE A 142 18.04 1.42 11.14
CA ILE A 142 16.76 0.71 11.07
C ILE A 142 16.43 0.40 9.61
N LEU A 143 16.15 -0.86 9.31
CA LEU A 143 15.78 -1.37 7.99
C LEU A 143 14.27 -1.38 7.82
N ASN A 144 13.72 -0.88 6.72
CA ASN A 144 12.31 -1.04 6.36
C ASN A 144 12.12 -2.12 5.29
N VAL A 145 11.11 -2.97 5.48
CA VAL A 145 10.61 -3.87 4.45
C VAL A 145 9.45 -3.18 3.74
N HIS A 146 9.68 -2.64 2.54
CA HIS A 146 8.69 -1.86 1.80
C HIS A 146 8.16 -2.65 0.59
N PRO A 147 6.85 -2.94 0.50
CA PRO A 147 6.28 -3.77 -0.58
C PRO A 147 6.00 -2.99 -1.86
N SER A 148 7.05 -2.35 -2.39
CA SER A 148 7.11 -1.86 -3.77
C SER A 148 8.54 -1.78 -4.27
N CYS A 149 8.71 -1.50 -5.57
CA CYS A 149 9.98 -1.10 -6.16
C CYS A 149 10.22 0.40 -5.97
N LEU A 150 10.80 0.80 -4.85
CA LEU A 150 11.17 2.20 -4.61
C LEU A 150 12.10 2.73 -5.74
N PRO A 151 11.90 3.98 -6.20
CA PRO A 151 11.15 5.05 -5.53
C PRO A 151 9.64 5.08 -5.87
N ARG A 152 9.13 4.11 -6.65
CA ARG A 152 7.71 4.01 -6.96
C ARG A 152 6.93 3.58 -5.72
N TRP A 153 5.79 4.22 -5.47
CA TRP A 153 4.87 3.93 -4.38
C TRP A 153 5.44 4.12 -2.97
N ARG A 154 6.06 5.27 -2.69
CA ARG A 154 6.38 5.68 -1.31
C ARG A 154 5.13 5.93 -0.49
N GLY A 155 5.13 5.56 0.78
CA GLY A 155 4.05 5.88 1.71
C GLY A 155 3.24 4.65 2.14
N PRO A 156 2.07 4.86 2.76
CA PRO A 156 1.42 3.84 3.59
C PRO A 156 0.60 2.78 2.85
N ALA A 157 0.34 2.91 1.54
CA ALA A 157 -0.55 1.98 0.83
C ALA A 157 0.02 1.44 -0.50
N PRO A 158 1.31 1.05 -0.59
CA PRO A 158 1.97 0.73 -1.86
C PRO A 158 1.30 -0.41 -2.64
N VAL A 159 0.91 -1.49 -1.96
CA VAL A 159 0.29 -2.65 -2.61
C VAL A 159 -1.06 -2.29 -3.23
N ILE A 160 -1.85 -1.49 -2.51
CA ILE A 160 -3.14 -1.00 -3.01
C ILE A 160 -2.95 -0.14 -4.26
N HIS A 161 -1.99 0.79 -4.23
CA HIS A 161 -1.72 1.66 -5.38
C HIS A 161 -1.14 0.91 -6.58
N THR A 162 -0.39 -0.17 -6.35
CA THR A 162 0.09 -1.08 -7.40
C THR A 162 -1.08 -1.68 -8.17
N VAL A 163 -2.07 -2.25 -7.46
CA VAL A 163 -3.26 -2.85 -8.08
C VAL A 163 -4.17 -1.78 -8.70
N LEU A 164 -4.36 -0.65 -8.01
CA LEU A 164 -5.22 0.44 -8.46
C LEU A 164 -4.79 1.03 -9.81
N HIS A 165 -3.48 1.17 -10.02
CA HIS A 165 -2.92 1.72 -11.26
C HIS A 165 -2.66 0.65 -12.33
N GLY A 166 -2.88 -0.63 -12.01
CA GLY A 166 -2.70 -1.75 -12.94
C GLY A 166 -1.24 -1.97 -13.32
N ASP A 167 -0.33 -1.80 -12.36
CA ASP A 167 1.07 -2.15 -12.54
C ASP A 167 1.18 -3.65 -12.85
N THR A 168 1.95 -4.00 -13.89
CA THR A 168 2.19 -5.40 -14.30
C THR A 168 3.41 -6.02 -13.60
N VAL A 169 4.23 -5.18 -12.98
CA VAL A 169 5.42 -5.58 -12.21
C VAL A 169 5.46 -4.74 -10.94
N THR A 170 5.76 -5.39 -9.83
CA THR A 170 6.02 -4.75 -8.54
C THR A 170 7.21 -5.44 -7.89
N GLY A 171 7.42 -5.29 -6.58
CA GLY A 171 8.51 -5.93 -5.88
C GLY A 171 8.54 -5.55 -4.42
N VAL A 172 9.64 -5.92 -3.78
CA VAL A 172 9.95 -5.52 -2.41
C VAL A 172 11.29 -4.80 -2.40
N THR A 173 11.40 -3.79 -1.54
CA THR A 173 12.63 -3.07 -1.28
C THR A 173 12.97 -3.20 0.21
N ILE A 174 14.18 -3.67 0.51
CA ILE A 174 14.81 -3.50 1.82
C ILE A 174 15.64 -2.23 1.76
N MET A 175 15.32 -1.25 2.60
CA MET A 175 16.03 0.04 2.64
C MET A 175 16.39 0.44 4.08
N GLN A 176 17.39 1.27 4.27
CA GLN A 176 17.58 1.95 5.56
C GLN A 176 16.60 3.13 5.66
N ILE A 177 15.93 3.33 6.79
CA ILE A 177 15.07 4.51 6.97
C ILE A 177 15.89 5.78 7.19
N ARG A 178 15.26 6.93 6.93
CA ARG A 178 15.78 8.25 7.30
C ARG A 178 14.81 8.94 8.25
N PRO A 179 15.30 9.81 9.14
CA PRO A 179 14.41 10.58 10.00
C PRO A 179 13.53 11.51 9.14
N LYS A 180 12.38 11.91 9.69
CA LYS A 180 11.47 12.95 9.15
C LYS A 180 10.71 12.60 7.86
N ARG A 181 11.11 11.59 7.08
CA ARG A 181 10.43 11.21 5.82
C ARG A 181 10.31 9.69 5.66
N PHE A 182 9.14 9.24 5.22
CA PHE A 182 8.90 7.84 4.87
C PHE A 182 9.55 7.47 3.55
N ASP A 183 10.14 6.29 3.48
CA ASP A 183 10.50 5.59 2.23
C ASP A 183 11.46 6.33 1.29
N VAL A 184 12.37 7.16 1.83
CA VAL A 184 13.36 7.94 1.06
C VAL A 184 14.82 7.52 1.27
N GLY A 185 15.10 6.54 2.13
CA GLY A 185 16.47 6.15 2.44
C GLY A 185 17.10 5.19 1.42
N PRO A 186 18.39 4.86 1.59
CA PRO A 186 19.13 4.04 0.63
C PRO A 186 18.57 2.61 0.55
N ILE A 187 18.48 2.08 -0.67
CA ILE A 187 18.07 0.72 -0.98
C ILE A 187 19.25 -0.22 -0.77
N LEU A 188 19.07 -1.26 0.04
CA LEU A 188 20.06 -2.31 0.27
C LEU A 188 19.83 -3.50 -0.65
N LYS A 189 18.56 -3.89 -0.81
CA LYS A 189 18.15 -4.99 -1.70
C LYS A 189 16.79 -4.67 -2.31
N GLN A 190 16.59 -5.04 -3.57
CA GLN A 190 15.32 -4.88 -4.26
C GLN A 190 15.12 -6.04 -5.23
N GLU A 191 13.95 -6.67 -5.17
CA GLU A 191 13.58 -7.78 -6.05
C GLU A 191 12.19 -7.52 -6.64
N THR A 192 12.03 -7.83 -7.92
CA THR A 192 10.78 -7.61 -8.67
C THR A 192 10.00 -8.90 -8.84
N VAL A 193 8.68 -8.80 -8.86
CA VAL A 193 7.77 -9.90 -9.19
C VAL A 193 6.70 -9.42 -10.18
N PRO A 194 6.24 -10.29 -11.11
CA PRO A 194 5.08 -9.98 -11.93
C PRO A 194 3.84 -9.84 -11.05
N VAL A 195 2.95 -8.92 -11.41
CA VAL A 195 1.62 -8.80 -10.80
C VAL A 195 0.67 -9.67 -11.61
N PRO A 196 0.10 -10.75 -11.04
CA PRO A 196 -0.83 -11.60 -11.77
C PRO A 196 -2.03 -10.79 -12.28
N PRO A 197 -2.54 -11.07 -13.49
CA PRO A 197 -3.77 -10.45 -13.97
C PRO A 197 -4.89 -10.63 -12.95
N LYS A 198 -5.67 -9.57 -12.72
CA LYS A 198 -6.81 -9.56 -11.79
C LYS A 198 -6.46 -9.89 -10.33
N SER A 199 -5.19 -9.79 -9.92
CA SER A 199 -4.80 -9.94 -8.52
C SER A 199 -5.45 -8.87 -7.65
N THR A 200 -5.93 -9.28 -6.48
CA THR A 200 -6.38 -8.38 -5.41
C THR A 200 -5.18 -7.87 -4.61
N ALA A 201 -5.33 -6.71 -3.98
CA ALA A 201 -4.27 -6.18 -3.10
C ALA A 201 -3.94 -7.15 -1.96
N LYS A 202 -4.92 -7.90 -1.46
CA LYS A 202 -4.75 -8.90 -0.40
C LYS A 202 -3.89 -10.09 -0.84
N GLU A 203 -4.14 -10.62 -2.03
CA GLU A 203 -3.33 -11.72 -2.60
C GLU A 203 -1.90 -11.25 -2.87
N LEU A 204 -1.76 -10.05 -3.43
CA LEU A 204 -0.45 -9.47 -3.72
C LEU A 204 0.35 -9.20 -2.43
N GLU A 205 -0.30 -8.70 -1.37
CA GLU A 205 0.32 -8.50 -0.05
C GLU A 205 0.86 -9.81 0.53
N ALA A 206 0.14 -10.93 0.37
CA ALA A 206 0.59 -12.24 0.83
C ALA A 206 1.86 -12.73 0.11
N VAL A 207 2.00 -12.43 -1.18
CA VAL A 207 3.22 -12.75 -1.96
C VAL A 207 4.38 -11.85 -1.53
N LEU A 208 4.13 -10.53 -1.46
CA LEU A 208 5.17 -9.55 -1.16
C LEU A 208 5.66 -9.64 0.29
N SER A 209 4.80 -9.97 1.25
CA SER A 209 5.19 -10.15 2.65
C SER A 209 6.17 -11.31 2.83
N ARG A 210 5.93 -12.45 2.15
CA ARG A 210 6.84 -13.60 2.15
C ARG A 210 8.16 -13.30 1.46
N LEU A 211 8.12 -12.66 0.29
CA LEU A 211 9.31 -12.22 -0.43
C LEU A 211 10.14 -11.26 0.44
N GLY A 212 9.50 -10.26 1.03
CA GLY A 212 10.15 -9.28 1.88
C GLY A 212 10.78 -9.87 3.13
N ALA A 213 10.10 -10.83 3.77
CA ALA A 213 10.65 -11.57 4.89
C ALA A 213 11.93 -12.33 4.49
N ASN A 214 11.92 -13.04 3.37
CA ASN A 214 13.10 -13.77 2.88
C ASN A 214 14.24 -12.82 2.50
N MET A 215 13.94 -11.70 1.83
CA MET A 215 14.91 -10.68 1.49
C MET A 215 15.54 -10.04 2.73
N LEU A 216 14.74 -9.76 3.76
CA LEU A 216 15.23 -9.23 5.03
C LEU A 216 16.25 -10.18 5.67
N ILE A 217 15.92 -11.48 5.75
CA ILE A 217 16.86 -12.49 6.26
C ILE A 217 18.14 -12.53 5.43
N SER A 218 18.04 -12.49 4.11
CA SER A 218 19.20 -12.43 3.21
C SER A 218 20.08 -11.20 3.44
N VAL A 219 19.49 -10.03 3.73
CA VAL A 219 20.23 -8.80 4.08
C VAL A 219 20.91 -8.95 5.44
N LEU A 220 20.23 -9.51 6.44
CA LEU A 220 20.79 -9.69 7.78
C LEU A 220 21.98 -10.66 7.80
N LYS A 221 21.98 -11.70 6.95
CA LYS A 221 23.14 -12.61 6.82
C LYS A 221 24.44 -11.90 6.39
N ASN A 222 24.33 -10.82 5.62
CA ASN A 222 25.47 -10.05 5.10
C ASN A 222 25.29 -8.55 5.40
N LEU A 223 24.88 -8.20 6.62
CA LEU A 223 24.41 -6.85 6.96
C LEU A 223 25.45 -5.74 6.70
N PRO A 224 26.72 -5.85 7.16
CA PRO A 224 27.72 -4.81 6.90
C PRO A 224 27.95 -4.56 5.41
N GLU A 225 28.05 -5.63 4.62
CA GLU A 225 28.24 -5.55 3.17
C GLU A 225 26.98 -5.01 2.45
N SER A 226 25.80 -5.43 2.88
CA SER A 226 24.53 -4.94 2.33
C SER A 226 24.39 -3.44 2.55
N LEU A 227 24.86 -2.93 3.68
CA LEU A 227 24.88 -1.50 3.99
C LEU A 227 25.93 -0.75 3.18
N SER A 228 27.15 -1.29 3.02
CA SER A 228 28.19 -0.67 2.21
C SER A 228 27.81 -0.57 0.73
N ASN A 229 27.06 -1.56 0.23
CA ASN A 229 26.54 -1.60 -1.14
C ASN A 229 25.21 -0.85 -1.31
N GLY A 230 24.68 -0.24 -0.25
CA GLY A 230 23.43 0.50 -0.28
C GLY A 230 23.46 1.70 -1.24
N ARG A 231 22.46 1.81 -2.11
CA ARG A 231 22.36 2.87 -3.12
C ARG A 231 21.27 3.88 -2.81
N GLN A 232 21.53 5.17 -3.07
CA GLN A 232 20.47 6.18 -2.98
C GLN A 232 19.37 5.90 -3.99
N GLN A 233 18.12 6.18 -3.59
CA GLN A 233 16.99 6.06 -4.52
C GLN A 233 17.13 7.09 -5.65
N PRO A 234 16.81 6.75 -6.90
CA PRO A 234 16.75 7.72 -7.98
C PRO A 234 15.66 8.76 -7.70
N MET A 235 15.87 9.98 -8.22
CA MET A 235 14.83 11.03 -8.20
C MET A 235 13.74 10.76 -9.23
N GLU A 236 14.13 10.18 -10.37
CA GLU A 236 13.22 9.76 -11.43
C GLU A 236 12.37 8.55 -11.00
N GLY A 237 11.11 8.53 -11.43
CA GLY A 237 10.16 7.44 -11.11
C GLY A 237 9.57 7.49 -9.70
N ALA A 238 9.90 8.49 -8.89
CA ALA A 238 9.35 8.64 -7.55
C ALA A 238 7.84 8.93 -7.58
N THR A 239 7.03 8.03 -7.02
CA THR A 239 5.57 8.19 -6.88
C THR A 239 5.13 7.92 -5.44
N TYR A 240 3.92 8.33 -5.10
CA TYR A 240 3.39 8.22 -3.74
C TYR A 240 2.13 7.36 -3.69
N ALA A 241 2.01 6.57 -2.64
CA ALA A 241 0.91 5.69 -2.33
C ALA A 241 0.20 6.17 -1.05
N PRO A 242 -0.58 7.27 -1.12
CA PRO A 242 -1.24 7.85 0.05
C PRO A 242 -2.26 6.88 0.68
N LYS A 243 -2.55 7.11 1.96
CA LYS A 243 -3.54 6.34 2.71
C LYS A 243 -4.90 6.38 2.01
N ILE A 244 -5.52 5.21 1.90
CA ILE A 244 -6.86 5.06 1.32
C ILE A 244 -7.91 5.70 2.24
N SER A 245 -8.88 6.37 1.63
CA SER A 245 -9.99 7.02 2.33
C SER A 245 -11.33 6.46 1.84
N ALA A 246 -12.41 6.71 2.58
CA ALA A 246 -13.77 6.41 2.11
C ALA A 246 -14.14 7.18 0.83
N GLY A 247 -13.49 8.32 0.54
CA GLY A 247 -13.69 9.01 -0.75
C GLY A 247 -13.15 8.21 -1.93
N THR A 248 -12.14 7.36 -1.70
CA THR A 248 -11.56 6.50 -2.74
C THR A 248 -12.52 5.41 -3.19
N SER A 249 -13.42 4.94 -2.32
CA SER A 249 -14.43 3.93 -2.67
C SER A 249 -15.62 4.48 -3.45
N CYS A 250 -15.75 5.79 -3.61
CA CYS A 250 -16.84 6.39 -4.38
C CYS A 250 -16.59 6.21 -5.89
N ILE A 251 -17.47 5.44 -6.54
CA ILE A 251 -17.41 5.24 -7.99
C ILE A 251 -17.82 6.53 -8.69
N LYS A 252 -17.04 6.91 -9.70
CA LYS A 252 -17.32 8.01 -10.61
C LYS A 252 -17.70 7.45 -11.98
N TRP A 253 -18.99 7.15 -12.15
CA TRP A 253 -19.49 6.44 -13.33
C TRP A 253 -19.13 7.13 -14.65
N GLU A 254 -19.20 8.45 -14.68
CA GLU A 254 -18.96 9.25 -15.88
C GLU A 254 -17.46 9.34 -16.24
N GLU A 255 -16.57 9.11 -15.28
CA GLU A 255 -15.11 9.25 -15.44
C GLU A 255 -14.40 7.91 -15.62
N GLN A 256 -14.93 6.84 -15.00
CA GLN A 256 -14.24 5.56 -14.86
C GLN A 256 -14.72 4.49 -15.85
N THR A 257 -13.77 3.81 -16.47
CA THR A 257 -14.02 2.62 -17.27
C THR A 257 -14.38 1.42 -16.40
N SER A 258 -14.98 0.40 -17.00
CA SER A 258 -15.30 -0.87 -16.31
C SER A 258 -14.05 -1.48 -15.66
N GLU A 259 -12.93 -1.55 -16.38
CA GLU A 259 -11.65 -2.05 -15.85
C GLU A 259 -11.07 -1.17 -14.73
N GLN A 260 -11.23 0.16 -14.78
CA GLN A 260 -10.82 1.02 -13.67
C GLN A 260 -11.63 0.75 -12.40
N ILE A 261 -12.92 0.48 -12.54
CA ILE A 261 -13.78 0.10 -11.40
C ILE A 261 -13.39 -1.29 -10.88
N PHE A 262 -13.09 -2.26 -11.75
CA PHE A 262 -12.59 -3.55 -11.30
C PHE A 262 -11.23 -3.46 -10.60
N ARG A 263 -10.30 -2.62 -11.09
CA ARG A 263 -9.02 -2.35 -10.38
C ARG A 263 -9.28 -1.74 -9.01
N LEU A 264 -10.18 -0.77 -8.93
CA LEU A 264 -10.58 -0.17 -7.65
C LEU A 264 -11.16 -1.23 -6.71
N TYR A 265 -12.06 -2.08 -7.20
CA TYR A 265 -12.65 -3.18 -6.44
C TYR A 265 -11.58 -4.16 -5.93
N ARG A 266 -10.67 -4.61 -6.80
CA ARG A 266 -9.56 -5.51 -6.43
C ARG A 266 -8.57 -4.86 -5.45
N ALA A 267 -8.38 -3.55 -5.55
CA ALA A 267 -7.45 -2.80 -4.71
C ALA A 267 -7.99 -2.57 -3.29
N ILE A 268 -9.27 -2.23 -3.14
CA ILE A 268 -9.83 -1.78 -1.84
C ILE A 268 -11.09 -2.49 -1.38
N GLY A 269 -11.77 -3.28 -2.22
CA GLY A 269 -13.09 -3.84 -1.95
C GLY A 269 -13.17 -4.73 -0.70
N ASN A 270 -12.07 -5.41 -0.34
CA ASN A 270 -11.97 -6.20 0.90
C ASN A 270 -11.83 -5.34 2.17
N ILE A 271 -11.51 -4.05 2.04
CA ILE A 271 -11.31 -3.12 3.18
C ILE A 271 -12.48 -2.14 3.25
N ILE A 272 -12.87 -1.58 2.10
CA ILE A 272 -13.95 -0.61 1.96
C ILE A 272 -14.78 -1.00 0.73
N PRO A 273 -16.03 -1.43 0.91
CA PRO A 273 -16.93 -1.68 -0.22
C PRO A 273 -17.10 -0.44 -1.10
N LEU A 274 -17.20 -0.62 -2.42
CA LEU A 274 -17.39 0.48 -3.35
C LEU A 274 -18.76 1.13 -3.14
N GLN A 275 -18.85 2.44 -3.29
CA GLN A 275 -20.01 3.24 -2.93
C GLN A 275 -20.52 4.05 -4.11
N THR A 276 -21.84 4.17 -4.16
CA THR A 276 -22.56 5.00 -5.12
C THR A 276 -23.87 5.49 -4.49
N LEU A 277 -24.68 6.24 -5.23
CA LEU A 277 -26.00 6.70 -4.79
C LEU A 277 -27.10 5.95 -5.53
N TRP A 278 -28.13 5.56 -4.78
CA TRP A 278 -29.42 5.10 -5.27
C TRP A 278 -30.52 5.98 -4.68
N MET A 279 -31.23 6.74 -5.51
CA MET A 279 -32.30 7.66 -5.07
C MET A 279 -31.87 8.51 -3.87
N ALA A 280 -30.74 9.22 -4.00
CA ALA A 280 -30.09 10.04 -2.96
C ALA A 280 -29.58 9.28 -1.70
N ASN A 281 -29.76 7.97 -1.61
CA ASN A 281 -29.23 7.15 -0.52
C ASN A 281 -27.90 6.50 -0.92
N THR A 282 -26.94 6.46 0.00
CA THR A 282 -25.70 5.71 -0.23
C THR A 282 -25.98 4.21 -0.28
N ILE A 283 -25.58 3.58 -1.38
CA ILE A 283 -25.59 2.14 -1.57
C ILE A 283 -24.16 1.65 -1.79
N LYS A 284 -23.82 0.49 -1.24
CA LYS A 284 -22.52 -0.15 -1.46
C LYS A 284 -22.68 -1.30 -2.44
N LEU A 285 -21.77 -1.42 -3.39
CA LEU A 285 -21.73 -2.54 -4.32
C LEU A 285 -20.82 -3.63 -3.74
N LEU A 286 -21.34 -4.85 -3.73
CA LEU A 286 -20.68 -6.04 -3.23
C LEU A 286 -20.58 -7.06 -4.38
N ASP A 287 -19.57 -7.93 -4.35
CA ASP A 287 -19.44 -9.05 -5.29
C ASP A 287 -19.51 -8.63 -6.77
N LEU A 288 -18.62 -7.72 -7.17
CA LEU A 288 -18.49 -7.32 -8.58
C LEU A 288 -18.00 -8.49 -9.44
N VAL A 289 -18.58 -8.63 -10.62
CA VAL A 289 -18.25 -9.67 -11.61
C VAL A 289 -18.16 -9.10 -13.01
N GLU A 290 -17.30 -9.67 -13.84
CA GLU A 290 -17.24 -9.39 -15.26
C GLU A 290 -18.51 -9.86 -15.98
N VAL A 291 -18.91 -9.12 -17.01
CA VAL A 291 -20.11 -9.43 -17.80
C VAL A 291 -19.70 -10.20 -19.04
N ASN A 292 -20.19 -11.42 -19.17
CA ASN A 292 -19.90 -12.28 -20.31
C ASN A 292 -20.51 -11.75 -21.61
N SER A 293 -19.89 -12.04 -22.75
CA SER A 293 -20.37 -11.64 -24.07
C SER A 293 -21.80 -12.11 -24.39
N SER A 294 -22.22 -13.26 -23.85
CA SER A 294 -23.59 -13.76 -24.02
C SER A 294 -24.63 -12.87 -23.35
N VAL A 295 -24.30 -12.24 -22.22
CA VAL A 295 -25.17 -11.28 -21.54
C VAL A 295 -25.19 -9.96 -22.30
N LEU A 296 -24.03 -9.52 -22.81
CA LEU A 296 -23.91 -8.29 -23.61
C LEU A 296 -24.66 -8.36 -24.96
N ALA A 297 -24.92 -9.57 -25.47
CA ALA A 297 -25.69 -9.79 -26.68
C ALA A 297 -27.21 -9.68 -26.48
N ASP A 298 -27.71 -9.50 -25.25
CA ASP A 298 -29.15 -9.32 -24.99
C ASP A 298 -29.67 -8.09 -25.76
N PRO A 299 -30.72 -8.23 -26.60
CA PRO A 299 -31.38 -7.13 -27.31
C PRO A 299 -31.81 -5.97 -26.41
N LYS A 300 -32.03 -6.22 -25.11
CA LYS A 300 -32.35 -5.17 -24.13
C LYS A 300 -31.19 -4.21 -23.86
N LEU A 301 -29.95 -4.64 -24.12
CA LEU A 301 -28.74 -3.84 -23.93
C LEU A 301 -28.27 -3.19 -25.24
N THR A 302 -28.59 -3.78 -26.39
CA THR A 302 -28.16 -3.30 -27.71
C THR A 302 -29.19 -2.30 -28.29
N GLY A 303 -28.77 -1.06 -28.50
CA GLY A 303 -29.58 -0.02 -29.16
C GLY A 303 -30.17 1.08 -28.26
N GLN A 304 -29.93 1.06 -26.95
CA GLN A 304 -30.35 2.14 -26.04
C GLN A 304 -29.22 3.16 -25.83
N ALA A 305 -29.53 4.45 -25.89
CA ALA A 305 -28.63 5.53 -25.46
C ALA A 305 -28.51 5.52 -23.93
N LEU A 306 -27.54 4.77 -23.40
CA LEU A 306 -27.33 4.60 -21.97
C LEU A 306 -26.39 5.67 -21.41
N ILE A 307 -26.68 6.08 -20.19
CA ILE A 307 -25.88 7.05 -19.44
C ILE A 307 -25.03 6.26 -18.43
N PRO A 308 -23.76 6.61 -18.19
CA PRO A 308 -22.98 5.99 -17.13
C PRO A 308 -23.74 6.01 -15.79
N GLY A 309 -23.76 4.86 -15.12
CA GLY A 309 -24.55 4.59 -13.92
C GLY A 309 -25.88 3.89 -14.18
N SER A 310 -26.38 3.80 -15.43
CA SER A 310 -27.61 3.07 -15.77
C SER A 310 -27.58 1.64 -15.20
N VAL A 311 -28.66 1.21 -14.55
CA VAL A 311 -28.76 -0.10 -13.91
C VAL A 311 -29.90 -0.95 -14.47
N ILE A 312 -29.56 -2.16 -14.91
CA ILE A 312 -30.51 -3.13 -15.47
C ILE A 312 -30.37 -4.44 -14.71
N TYR A 313 -31.49 -5.08 -14.38
CA TYR A 313 -31.47 -6.42 -13.81
C TYR A 313 -31.53 -7.47 -14.92
N HIS A 314 -30.54 -8.37 -14.96
CA HIS A 314 -30.51 -9.47 -15.91
C HIS A 314 -30.98 -10.76 -15.22
N LYS A 315 -32.18 -11.22 -15.60
CA LYS A 315 -32.92 -12.29 -14.90
C LYS A 315 -32.20 -13.65 -14.97
N GLN A 316 -31.56 -13.96 -16.09
CA GLN A 316 -30.93 -15.27 -16.35
C GLN A 316 -29.66 -15.46 -15.52
N SER A 317 -28.85 -14.42 -15.34
CA SER A 317 -27.66 -14.49 -14.49
C SER A 317 -27.86 -13.98 -13.07
N GLN A 318 -29.04 -13.44 -12.76
CA GLN A 318 -29.40 -12.89 -11.45
C GLN A 318 -28.40 -11.85 -10.93
N ILE A 319 -27.97 -10.94 -11.81
CA ILE A 319 -27.06 -9.83 -11.45
C ILE A 319 -27.63 -8.48 -11.90
N LEU A 320 -27.17 -7.42 -11.26
CA LEU A 320 -27.35 -6.06 -11.74
C LEU A 320 -26.23 -5.75 -12.74
N LEU A 321 -26.59 -5.35 -13.94
CA LEU A 321 -25.69 -4.79 -14.93
C LEU A 321 -25.66 -3.28 -14.75
N VAL A 322 -24.48 -2.72 -14.55
CA VAL A 322 -24.29 -1.28 -14.41
C VAL A 322 -23.39 -0.76 -15.53
N TYR A 323 -23.90 0.21 -16.28
CA TYR A 323 -23.15 0.83 -17.37
C TYR A 323 -22.11 1.80 -16.83
N CYS A 324 -20.89 1.70 -17.32
CA CYS A 324 -19.75 2.55 -16.96
C CYS A 324 -19.43 3.49 -18.12
N LYS A 325 -18.28 4.17 -18.09
CA LYS A 325 -17.86 5.06 -19.19
C LYS A 325 -17.75 4.36 -20.55
N ASP A 326 -17.34 3.10 -20.58
CA ASP A 326 -16.99 2.37 -21.81
C ASP A 326 -17.63 0.98 -21.94
N GLY A 327 -18.22 0.45 -20.87
CA GLY A 327 -18.68 -0.93 -20.83
C GLY A 327 -19.49 -1.23 -19.57
N TRP A 328 -19.62 -2.52 -19.26
CA TRP A 328 -20.50 -2.98 -18.18
C TRP A 328 -19.74 -3.65 -17.06
N ILE A 329 -20.27 -3.50 -15.84
CA ILE A 329 -19.91 -4.35 -14.70
C ILE A 329 -21.16 -5.08 -14.21
N GLY A 330 -20.96 -6.29 -13.69
CA GLY A 330 -21.99 -7.04 -13.00
C GLY A 330 -21.85 -6.88 -11.49
N VAL A 331 -22.96 -6.85 -10.77
CA VAL A 331 -23.02 -6.77 -9.31
C VAL A 331 -23.99 -7.84 -8.80
N ARG A 332 -23.50 -8.78 -7.99
CA ARG A 332 -24.33 -9.87 -7.45
C ARG A 332 -25.09 -9.48 -6.19
N SER A 333 -24.53 -8.58 -5.39
CA SER A 333 -25.15 -8.14 -4.14
C SER A 333 -24.86 -6.68 -3.85
N VAL A 334 -25.72 -6.05 -3.06
CA VAL A 334 -25.59 -4.64 -2.67
C VAL A 334 -25.92 -4.49 -1.19
N MET A 335 -25.37 -3.46 -0.56
CA MET A 335 -25.73 -3.08 0.80
C MET A 335 -26.48 -1.75 0.79
N LEU A 336 -27.77 -1.81 1.07
CA LEU A 336 -28.65 -0.66 1.29
C LEU A 336 -29.39 -0.88 2.61
N LYS A 337 -28.83 -0.38 3.71
CA LYS A 337 -29.19 -0.67 5.12
C LYS A 337 -28.94 -2.12 5.55
N LYS A 338 -29.26 -3.10 4.71
CA LYS A 338 -28.93 -4.53 4.84
C LYS A 338 -28.29 -5.06 3.55
N SER A 339 -27.68 -6.25 3.62
CA SER A 339 -27.23 -6.96 2.43
C SER A 339 -28.43 -7.46 1.64
N LEU A 340 -28.41 -7.28 0.32
CA LEU A 340 -29.46 -7.67 -0.62
C LEU A 340 -28.80 -8.37 -1.80
N THR A 341 -29.36 -9.48 -2.25
CA THR A 341 -28.99 -10.01 -3.57
C THR A 341 -29.44 -9.06 -4.67
N ALA A 342 -28.88 -9.18 -5.86
CA ALA A 342 -29.35 -8.45 -7.04
C ALA A 342 -30.85 -8.66 -7.28
N THR A 343 -31.36 -9.89 -7.07
CA THR A 343 -32.78 -10.23 -7.17
C THR A 343 -33.63 -9.51 -6.12
N ASP A 344 -33.18 -9.47 -4.86
CA ASP A 344 -33.90 -8.76 -3.79
C ASP A 344 -33.94 -7.26 -4.04
N PHE A 345 -32.82 -6.70 -4.51
CA PHE A 345 -32.74 -5.30 -4.90
C PHE A 345 -33.67 -5.01 -6.08
N TYR A 346 -33.73 -5.91 -7.06
CA TYR A 346 -34.66 -5.77 -8.18
C TYR A 346 -36.11 -5.73 -7.70
N ASN A 347 -36.54 -6.74 -6.95
CA ASN A 347 -37.92 -6.85 -6.48
C ASN A 347 -38.32 -5.71 -5.54
N GLY A 348 -37.43 -5.30 -4.65
CA GLY A 348 -37.72 -4.31 -3.61
C GLY A 348 -37.54 -2.85 -4.04
N TYR A 349 -36.73 -2.57 -5.06
CA TYR A 349 -36.35 -1.20 -5.41
C TYR A 349 -36.44 -0.92 -6.91
N LEU A 350 -35.81 -1.74 -7.75
CA LEU A 350 -35.69 -1.45 -9.18
C LEU A 350 -37.03 -1.64 -9.92
N HIS A 351 -37.74 -2.73 -9.66
CA HIS A 351 -39.04 -3.01 -10.25
C HIS A 351 -40.11 -1.99 -9.81
N PRO A 352 -40.27 -1.65 -8.51
CA PRO A 352 -41.13 -0.56 -8.08
C PRO A 352 -40.78 0.80 -8.71
N TRP A 353 -39.51 1.07 -8.96
CA TRP A 353 -39.09 2.29 -9.66
C TRP A 353 -39.62 2.32 -11.10
N TYR A 354 -39.50 1.21 -11.85
CA TYR A 354 -40.03 1.12 -13.22
C TYR A 354 -41.56 1.24 -13.27
N GLN A 355 -42.27 0.68 -12.27
CA GLN A 355 -43.73 0.83 -12.19
C GLN A 355 -44.17 2.28 -11.98
N LYS A 356 -43.45 3.04 -11.13
CA LYS A 356 -43.74 4.46 -10.86
C LYS A 356 -43.32 5.39 -11.99
N ASN A 357 -42.33 4.97 -12.79
CA ASN A 357 -41.73 5.76 -13.85
C ASN A 357 -41.91 5.04 -15.20
N SER A 358 -43.12 4.58 -15.51
CA SER A 358 -43.40 3.78 -16.72
C SER A 358 -43.09 4.51 -18.03
N GLN A 359 -43.13 5.85 -18.02
CA GLN A 359 -42.78 6.72 -19.15
C GLN A 359 -41.31 7.15 -19.15
N ALA A 360 -40.53 6.83 -18.11
CA ALA A 360 -39.12 7.19 -18.05
C ALA A 360 -38.29 6.32 -19.01
N GLN A 361 -37.31 6.96 -19.65
CA GLN A 361 -36.31 6.22 -20.40
C GLN A 361 -35.51 5.29 -19.46
N PRO A 362 -35.17 4.05 -19.86
CA PRO A 362 -34.38 3.14 -19.03
C PRO A 362 -33.08 3.76 -18.51
N SER A 363 -32.48 4.68 -19.27
CA SER A 363 -31.28 5.43 -18.91
C SER A 363 -31.44 6.39 -17.71
N GLN A 364 -32.68 6.70 -17.30
CA GLN A 364 -32.96 7.50 -16.10
C GLN A 364 -32.85 6.67 -14.82
N CYS A 365 -32.97 5.34 -14.89
CA CYS A 365 -32.76 4.46 -13.76
C CYS A 365 -31.27 4.22 -13.54
N ARG A 366 -30.65 4.98 -12.65
CA ARG A 366 -29.20 4.98 -12.51
C ARG A 366 -28.72 5.04 -11.08
N PHE A 367 -27.58 4.39 -10.85
CA PHE A 367 -26.68 4.76 -9.79
C PHE A 367 -26.00 6.09 -10.13
N GLN A 368 -25.89 6.99 -9.13
CA GLN A 368 -25.27 8.30 -9.32
C GLN A 368 -23.93 8.37 -8.59
N THR A 369 -22.97 9.10 -9.16
CA THR A 369 -21.66 9.32 -8.55
C THR A 369 -21.80 9.99 -7.17
N LEU A 370 -21.33 9.29 -6.13
CA LEU A 370 -21.29 9.83 -4.77
C LEU A 370 -20.09 10.78 -4.63
N ARG A 371 -20.34 12.04 -4.28
CA ARG A 371 -19.29 13.00 -3.94
C ARG A 371 -19.33 13.29 -2.45
N LEU A 372 -18.36 12.76 -1.70
CA LEU A 372 -18.22 13.12 -0.30
C LEU A 372 -17.74 14.57 -0.16
N PRO A 373 -18.23 15.33 0.84
CA PRO A 373 -17.74 16.67 1.11
C PRO A 373 -16.23 16.61 1.36
N THR A 374 -15.47 17.42 0.63
CA THR A 374 -14.05 17.62 0.95
C THR A 374 -13.98 18.28 2.31
N LYS A 375 -13.24 17.68 3.27
CA LYS A 375 -12.86 18.40 4.49
C LYS A 375 -12.16 19.68 4.02
N LYS A 376 -12.82 20.84 4.14
CA LYS A 376 -12.14 22.14 3.96
C LYS A 376 -10.91 22.08 4.85
N LYS A 377 -9.71 22.11 4.27
CA LYS A 377 -8.49 22.40 5.05
C LYS A 377 -8.78 23.73 5.72
N GLN A 378 -9.07 23.74 7.02
CA GLN A 378 -8.99 24.96 7.80
C GLN A 378 -7.57 25.47 7.59
N LYS A 379 -7.41 26.49 6.75
CA LYS A 379 -6.20 27.29 6.75
C LYS A 379 -6.13 27.84 8.17
N LYS A 380 -5.20 27.33 8.98
CA LYS A 380 -4.76 28.04 10.17
C LYS A 380 -4.16 29.33 9.64
N THR A 381 -4.96 30.39 9.60
CA THR A 381 -4.45 31.74 9.51
C THR A 381 -3.69 31.96 10.81
N VAL A 382 -2.36 31.77 10.75
CA VAL A 382 -1.48 32.25 11.82
C VAL A 382 -1.58 33.77 11.73
N ALA A 383 -2.30 34.36 12.67
CA ALA A 383 -2.30 35.79 12.86
C ALA A 383 -0.87 36.19 13.23
N MET A 384 -0.14 36.76 12.27
CA MET A 384 1.03 37.57 12.55
C MET A 384 0.52 38.84 13.22
N GLN A 385 0.52 38.83 14.55
CA GLN A 385 0.28 40.02 15.34
C GLN A 385 1.54 40.88 15.18
N GLN A 386 1.37 41.98 14.45
CA GLN A 386 2.37 43.01 14.22
C GLN A 386 2.81 43.59 15.57
N CYS A 387 4.11 43.52 15.85
CA CYS A 387 4.75 44.47 16.75
C CYS A 387 4.93 45.76 15.93
N ILE A 388 4.16 46.78 16.25
CA ILE A 388 4.40 48.16 15.82
C ILE A 388 5.10 48.84 16.99
N GLU A 389 6.25 49.42 16.64
CA GLU A 389 7.12 50.36 17.38
C GLU A 389 7.91 49.84 18.58
#